data_AF-A0A2V9IT65-F1
#
_entry.id   AF-A0A2V9IT65-F1
#
_cell.length_a   1.000
_cell.length_b   1.000
_cell.length_c   1.000
_cell.angle_alpha   90.00
_cell.angle_beta   90.00
_cell.angle_gamma   90.00
#
_symmetry.space_group_name_H-M   'P 1'
#
loop_
_entity.id
_entity.type
_entity.pdbx_description
1 polymer ?
#
loop_
_entity_poly.entity_id
_entity_poly.type
_entity_poly.pdbx_seq_one_letter_code
_entity_poly.pdbx_strand_id
1 'polypeptide(L)'
;MAHLFPFQAYRYNRQIVPDLGRVVTQPYDKISPEIQEEYYRRSPYSVVQITRSLEKNQNPDTKYPAAAATLRRWIEQGLLIQDPQPAIYVYYQDYETDGETKIRKGFITLLDLKRSASGILPHERTLAGPKMDRLQLMRSTECNDDLIFMLYNDDRLAVNRILDVQASGCAPEIEVKDDFGALHRVWSVTDRSAIETIQEAMAAQELFIADGHHRFETSLNYMRECEAKGWAPAGLESFDKRMVACFNTAGQGITILPTHRLVRDLPQFDSRAFLKAAGRYFDSKEEPSAEALWAAMKEGRRLVHIFGFYPEDTRRFYSLRLKEEARR
;
A
#
# COMPACT_ATOMS: atom_id res chain seq x y z
N MET A 1 12.30 -6.81 -13.37
CA MET A 1 12.46 -8.22 -12.97
C MET A 1 12.31 -8.33 -11.46
N ALA A 2 11.38 -9.16 -11.00
CA ALA A 2 11.01 -9.29 -9.59
C ALA A 2 11.58 -10.58 -8.99
N HIS A 3 12.46 -10.46 -7.99
CA HIS A 3 13.01 -11.61 -7.27
C HIS A 3 12.30 -11.77 -5.94
N LEU A 4 11.44 -12.79 -5.86
CA LEU A 4 10.51 -13.00 -4.76
C LEU A 4 10.89 -14.26 -3.96
N PHE A 5 10.63 -14.26 -2.66
CA PHE A 5 10.94 -15.38 -1.77
C PHE A 5 9.79 -15.68 -0.80
N PRO A 6 9.53 -16.96 -0.47
CA PRO A 6 8.69 -17.30 0.66
C PRO A 6 9.39 -16.91 1.97
N PHE A 7 8.64 -16.76 3.04
CA PHE A 7 9.18 -16.39 4.35
C PHE A 7 8.33 -16.90 5.50
N GLN A 8 8.89 -16.90 6.71
CA GLN A 8 8.21 -17.26 7.94
C GLN A 8 7.67 -16.00 8.64
N ALA A 9 6.38 -15.70 8.49
CA ALA A 9 5.76 -14.54 9.12
C ALA A 9 5.62 -14.71 10.64
N TYR A 10 5.76 -13.62 11.39
CA TYR A 10 5.24 -13.52 12.75
C TYR A 10 3.76 -13.13 12.71
N ARG A 11 2.91 -13.90 13.38
CA ARG A 11 1.45 -13.71 13.40
C ARG A 11 0.93 -13.77 14.83
N TYR A 12 -0.20 -13.11 15.07
CA TYR A 12 -0.88 -13.22 16.35
C TYR A 12 -1.29 -14.67 16.63
N ASN A 13 -0.92 -15.15 17.82
CA ASN A 13 -1.37 -16.42 18.33
C ASN A 13 -2.88 -16.36 18.60
N ARG A 14 -3.65 -17.07 17.79
CA ARG A 14 -5.12 -17.11 17.85
C ARG A 14 -5.69 -17.65 19.17
N GLN A 15 -4.89 -18.38 19.95
CA GLN A 15 -5.29 -18.82 21.29
C GLN A 15 -5.28 -17.67 22.31
N ILE A 16 -4.41 -16.67 22.10
CA ILE A 16 -4.30 -15.48 22.96
C ILE A 16 -5.13 -14.32 22.40
N VAL A 17 -5.16 -14.18 21.06
CA VAL A 17 -5.91 -13.16 20.32
C VAL A 17 -6.90 -13.83 19.37
N PRO A 18 -8.07 -14.28 19.87
CA PRO A 18 -9.07 -14.96 19.04
C PRO A 18 -9.77 -14.02 18.06
N ASP A 19 -9.81 -12.72 18.36
CA ASP A 19 -10.41 -11.69 17.50
C ASP A 19 -9.33 -10.75 16.95
N LEU A 20 -8.93 -10.99 15.71
CA LEU A 20 -7.89 -10.20 15.04
C LEU A 20 -8.38 -8.79 14.65
N GLY A 21 -9.69 -8.58 14.49
CA GLY A 21 -10.27 -7.26 14.20
C GLY A 21 -10.03 -6.23 15.30
N ARG A 22 -9.71 -6.70 16.51
CA ARG A 22 -9.37 -5.84 17.64
C ARG A 22 -7.91 -5.39 17.67
N VAL A 23 -7.03 -6.05 16.92
CA VAL A 23 -5.57 -5.82 17.00
C VAL A 23 -4.95 -5.30 15.71
N VAL A 24 -5.62 -5.46 14.56
CA VAL A 24 -5.18 -4.84 13.30
C VAL A 24 -5.55 -3.35 13.28
N THR A 25 -4.79 -2.57 12.52
CA THR A 25 -5.02 -1.12 12.38
C THR A 25 -4.96 -0.69 10.92
N GLN A 26 -5.37 0.54 10.66
CA GLN A 26 -5.06 1.22 9.40
C GLN A 26 -3.55 1.38 9.19
N PRO A 27 -3.11 1.64 7.93
CA PRO A 27 -1.73 2.02 7.63
C PRO A 27 -1.29 3.24 8.43
N TYR A 28 0.01 3.30 8.76
CA TYR A 28 0.61 4.33 9.63
C TYR A 28 0.15 5.77 9.34
N ASP A 29 0.07 6.14 8.07
CA ASP A 29 -0.22 7.48 7.57
C ASP A 29 -1.71 7.86 7.65
N LYS A 30 -2.60 6.89 7.87
CA LYS A 30 -4.04 7.13 8.07
C LYS A 30 -4.46 7.20 9.54
N ILE A 31 -3.56 6.90 10.46
CA ILE A 31 -3.87 6.91 11.89
C ILE A 31 -3.73 8.35 12.43
N SER A 32 -4.84 9.02 12.73
CA SER A 32 -4.82 10.28 13.49
C SER A 32 -4.55 10.02 14.98
N PRO A 33 -4.20 11.02 15.80
CA PRO A 33 -4.08 10.85 17.25
C PRO A 33 -5.33 10.26 17.91
N GLU A 34 -6.52 10.64 17.44
CA GLU A 34 -7.80 10.15 17.95
C GLU A 34 -8.02 8.67 17.58
N ILE A 35 -7.70 8.29 16.34
CA ILE A 35 -7.75 6.89 15.88
C ILE A 35 -6.72 6.04 16.64
N GLN A 36 -5.53 6.58 16.90
CA GLN A 36 -4.49 5.92 17.68
C GLN A 36 -4.99 5.60 19.09
N GLU A 37 -5.54 6.60 19.80
CA GLU A 37 -6.09 6.40 21.14
C GLU A 37 -7.20 5.34 21.15
N GLU A 38 -8.08 5.35 20.15
CA GLU A 38 -9.11 4.33 20.00
C GLU A 38 -8.52 2.92 19.84
N TYR A 39 -7.45 2.75 19.04
CA TYR A 39 -6.77 1.46 18.91
C TYR A 39 -6.13 0.99 20.22
N TYR A 40 -5.55 1.89 21.01
CA TYR A 40 -5.02 1.56 22.35
C TYR A 40 -6.14 1.13 23.32
N ARG A 41 -7.32 1.78 23.26
CA ARG A 41 -8.49 1.38 24.08
C ARG A 41 -9.09 0.06 23.61
N ARG A 42 -9.11 -0.19 22.31
CA ARG A 42 -9.71 -1.39 21.70
C ARG A 42 -8.98 -2.66 22.14
N SER A 43 -7.66 -2.64 22.22
CA SER A 43 -6.90 -3.82 22.65
C SER A 43 -5.53 -3.48 23.22
N PRO A 44 -5.11 -4.13 24.33
CA PRO A 44 -3.74 -4.04 24.83
C PRO A 44 -2.73 -4.71 23.88
N TYR A 45 -3.20 -5.39 22.83
CA TYR A 45 -2.38 -6.04 21.82
C TYR A 45 -2.52 -5.41 20.43
N SER A 46 -3.08 -4.19 20.33
CA SER A 46 -3.19 -3.50 19.05
C SER A 46 -1.82 -3.20 18.44
N VAL A 47 -1.62 -3.59 17.17
CA VAL A 47 -0.34 -3.46 16.45
C VAL A 47 0.14 -2.01 16.33
N VAL A 48 -0.74 -1.03 16.56
CA VAL A 48 -0.39 0.40 16.66
C VAL A 48 0.71 0.66 17.70
N GLN A 49 0.80 -0.17 18.75
CA GLN A 49 1.86 -0.06 19.77
C GLN A 49 3.26 -0.26 19.19
N ILE A 50 3.36 -0.90 18.02
CA ILE A 50 4.61 -1.09 17.28
C ILE A 50 4.66 -0.11 16.11
N THR A 51 3.65 -0.12 15.23
CA THR A 51 3.69 0.63 13.96
C THR A 51 3.61 2.14 14.15
N ARG A 52 2.86 2.62 15.14
CA ARG A 52 2.70 4.04 15.48
C ARG A 52 2.59 4.21 17.00
N SER A 53 3.67 3.93 17.72
CA SER A 53 3.75 4.03 19.18
C SER A 53 3.47 5.46 19.70
N LEU A 54 2.87 5.59 20.88
CA LEU A 54 2.66 6.86 21.59
C LEU A 54 3.97 7.64 21.86
N GLU A 55 5.12 6.97 21.84
CA GLU A 55 6.43 7.63 21.93
C GLU A 55 6.58 8.76 20.90
N LYS A 56 5.99 8.59 19.70
CA LYS A 56 6.04 9.59 18.63
C LYS A 56 5.30 10.89 19.01
N ASN A 57 4.24 10.79 19.79
CA ASN A 57 3.47 11.95 20.24
C ASN A 57 4.22 12.72 21.34
N GLN A 58 4.98 12.00 22.16
CA GLN A 58 5.77 12.57 23.27
C GLN A 58 7.09 13.17 22.76
N ASN A 59 7.72 12.52 21.78
CA ASN A 59 8.97 12.94 21.17
C ASN A 59 8.94 12.68 19.65
N PRO A 60 8.78 13.73 18.82
CA PRO A 60 8.84 13.60 17.37
C PRO A 60 10.14 12.99 16.82
N ASP A 61 11.25 13.05 17.57
CA ASP A 61 12.55 12.50 17.16
C ASP A 61 12.88 11.16 17.86
N THR A 62 11.86 10.47 18.38
CA THR A 62 12.04 9.19 19.07
C THR A 62 12.73 8.15 18.20
N LYS A 63 13.57 7.32 18.85
CA LYS A 63 14.17 6.12 18.26
C LYS A 63 13.34 4.87 18.55
N TYR A 64 12.10 4.99 18.99
CA TYR A 64 11.17 3.87 19.18
C TYR A 64 11.66 2.71 20.08
N PRO A 65 12.34 2.95 21.23
CA PRO A 65 12.72 1.87 22.13
C PRO A 65 11.52 1.12 22.72
N ALA A 66 10.39 1.77 23.00
CA ALA A 66 9.23 1.08 23.58
C ALA A 66 8.48 0.23 22.55
N ALA A 67 8.40 0.67 21.28
CA ALA A 67 7.89 -0.14 20.18
C ALA A 67 8.73 -1.42 20.00
N ALA A 68 10.06 -1.29 20.01
CA ALA A 68 10.98 -2.43 19.90
C ALA A 68 10.86 -3.39 21.10
N ALA A 69 10.81 -2.86 22.33
CA ALA A 69 10.62 -3.65 23.53
C ALA A 69 9.27 -4.37 23.54
N THR A 70 8.22 -3.73 23.03
CA THR A 70 6.88 -4.32 22.89
C THR A 70 6.87 -5.47 21.89
N LEU A 71 7.46 -5.28 20.70
CA LEU A 71 7.60 -6.35 19.70
C LEU A 71 8.34 -7.57 20.29
N ARG A 72 9.50 -7.36 20.92
CA ARG A 72 10.29 -8.45 21.53
C ARG A 72 9.51 -9.18 22.62
N ARG A 73 8.88 -8.43 23.53
CA ARG A 73 8.04 -8.99 24.60
C ARG A 73 6.90 -9.83 24.03
N TRP A 74 6.24 -9.37 22.98
CA TRP A 74 5.15 -10.11 22.35
C TRP A 74 5.61 -11.41 21.70
N ILE A 75 6.81 -11.44 21.12
CA ILE A 75 7.42 -12.68 20.61
C ILE A 75 7.79 -13.61 21.77
N GLU A 76 8.48 -13.12 22.80
CA GLU A 76 8.92 -13.90 23.97
C GLU A 76 7.74 -14.52 24.74
N GLN A 77 6.61 -13.81 24.82
CA GLN A 77 5.39 -14.27 25.46
C GLN A 77 4.53 -15.19 24.57
N GLY A 78 4.94 -15.45 23.34
CA GLY A 78 4.17 -16.25 22.38
C GLY A 78 2.87 -15.59 21.91
N LEU A 79 2.74 -14.26 22.08
CA LEU A 79 1.64 -13.48 21.52
C LEU A 79 1.80 -13.35 20.00
N LEU A 80 3.03 -13.15 19.53
CA LEU A 80 3.41 -13.27 18.13
C LEU A 80 4.21 -14.56 17.95
N ILE A 81 3.69 -15.48 17.15
CA ILE A 81 4.32 -16.75 16.83
C ILE A 81 4.80 -16.73 15.38
N GLN A 82 5.97 -17.32 15.14
CA GLN A 82 6.52 -17.44 13.80
C GLN A 82 5.92 -18.68 13.12
N ASP A 83 5.56 -18.56 11.84
CA ASP A 83 5.12 -19.69 11.04
C ASP A 83 6.21 -20.77 10.96
N PRO A 84 5.85 -22.07 10.99
CA PRO A 84 6.82 -23.16 11.14
C PRO A 84 7.66 -23.43 9.88
N GLN A 85 7.25 -22.92 8.72
CA GLN A 85 7.95 -23.07 7.46
C GLN A 85 7.71 -21.87 6.53
N PRO A 86 8.63 -21.55 5.60
CA PRO A 86 8.46 -20.44 4.68
C PRO A 86 7.23 -20.60 3.77
N ALA A 87 6.47 -19.53 3.60
CA ALA A 87 5.30 -19.49 2.72
C ALA A 87 5.26 -18.22 1.85
N ILE A 88 4.52 -18.30 0.76
CA ILE A 88 3.89 -17.12 0.13
C ILE A 88 2.47 -17.04 0.67
N TYR A 89 1.96 -15.84 0.95
CA TYR A 89 0.63 -15.71 1.53
C TYR A 89 -0.36 -15.17 0.51
N VAL A 90 -1.38 -15.94 0.14
CA VAL A 90 -2.49 -15.43 -0.66
C VAL A 90 -3.18 -14.33 0.14
N TYR A 91 -3.46 -13.18 -0.47
CA TYR A 91 -4.10 -12.06 0.20
C TYR A 91 -5.22 -11.47 -0.65
N TYR A 92 -6.46 -11.73 -0.24
CA TYR A 92 -7.66 -11.24 -0.91
C TYR A 92 -8.32 -10.14 -0.07
N GLN A 93 -8.83 -9.13 -0.77
CA GLN A 93 -9.55 -8.01 -0.16
C GLN A 93 -10.89 -7.82 -0.89
N ASP A 94 -12.00 -7.98 -0.19
CA ASP A 94 -13.33 -7.64 -0.69
C ASP A 94 -13.64 -6.22 -0.23
N TYR A 95 -13.95 -5.33 -1.16
CA TYR A 95 -14.24 -3.92 -0.87
C TYR A 95 -15.32 -3.40 -1.79
N GLU A 96 -16.06 -2.40 -1.32
CA GLU A 96 -17.09 -1.72 -2.11
C GLU A 96 -16.53 -0.45 -2.74
N THR A 97 -16.84 -0.22 -4.01
CA THR A 97 -16.50 1.03 -4.71
C THR A 97 -17.53 1.28 -5.81
N ASP A 98 -18.01 2.51 -5.94
CA ASP A 98 -19.07 2.89 -6.88
C ASP A 98 -20.35 1.99 -6.78
N GLY A 99 -20.67 1.48 -5.58
CA GLY A 99 -21.81 0.59 -5.34
C GLY A 99 -21.61 -0.86 -5.79
N GLU A 100 -20.40 -1.22 -6.26
CA GLU A 100 -20.04 -2.56 -6.66
C GLU A 100 -19.08 -3.20 -5.65
N THR A 101 -19.33 -4.45 -5.28
CA THR A 101 -18.36 -5.26 -4.54
C THR A 101 -17.29 -5.77 -5.50
N LYS A 102 -16.02 -5.53 -5.17
CA LYS A 102 -14.87 -6.03 -5.92
C LYS A 102 -13.97 -6.87 -5.03
N ILE A 103 -13.34 -7.88 -5.63
CA ILE A 103 -12.34 -8.71 -4.96
C ILE A 103 -10.99 -8.42 -5.55
N ARG A 104 -10.12 -7.79 -4.77
CA ARG A 104 -8.71 -7.62 -5.10
C ARG A 104 -7.95 -8.87 -4.69
N LYS A 105 -7.33 -9.54 -5.67
CA LYS A 105 -6.60 -10.79 -5.47
C LYS A 105 -5.10 -10.57 -5.66
N GLY A 106 -4.31 -10.88 -4.64
CA GLY A 106 -2.86 -10.78 -4.68
C GLY A 106 -2.20 -11.71 -3.68
N PHE A 107 -0.93 -11.47 -3.42
CA PHE A 107 -0.14 -12.28 -2.51
C PHE A 107 0.96 -11.46 -1.82
N ILE A 108 1.37 -11.90 -0.63
CA ILE A 108 2.42 -11.31 0.18
C ILE A 108 3.66 -12.19 0.12
N THR A 109 4.82 -11.58 -0.06
CA THR A 109 6.12 -12.24 -0.24
C THR A 109 7.26 -11.30 0.17
N LEU A 110 8.49 -11.82 0.24
CA LEU A 110 9.70 -11.00 0.34
C LEU A 110 10.25 -10.68 -1.05
N LEU A 111 10.49 -9.40 -1.30
CA LEU A 111 11.17 -8.88 -2.49
C LEU A 111 12.64 -8.61 -2.18
N ASP A 112 13.55 -9.13 -3.00
CA ASP A 112 14.98 -8.76 -2.94
C ASP A 112 15.18 -7.33 -3.45
N LEU A 113 15.64 -6.45 -2.57
CA LEU A 113 15.78 -5.02 -2.86
C LEU A 113 16.84 -4.74 -3.93
N LYS A 114 17.94 -5.50 -3.92
CA LYS A 114 19.10 -5.26 -4.79
C LYS A 114 18.90 -5.88 -6.16
N ARG A 115 18.48 -7.14 -6.20
CA ARG A 115 18.27 -7.88 -7.46
C ARG A 115 17.07 -7.37 -8.23
N SER A 116 16.05 -6.85 -7.54
CA SER A 116 14.84 -6.36 -8.20
C SER A 116 14.92 -4.89 -8.61
N ALA A 117 15.96 -4.14 -8.21
CA ALA A 117 16.03 -2.69 -8.34
C ALA A 117 15.75 -2.15 -9.74
N SER A 118 16.20 -2.85 -10.79
CA SER A 118 15.98 -2.46 -12.20
C SER A 118 14.55 -2.67 -12.68
N GLY A 119 13.73 -3.42 -11.95
CA GLY A 119 12.34 -3.69 -12.26
C GLY A 119 11.32 -2.98 -11.39
N ILE A 120 11.76 -2.07 -10.50
CA ILE A 120 10.84 -1.33 -9.63
C ILE A 120 10.58 0.06 -10.20
N LEU A 121 9.30 0.35 -10.46
CA LEU A 121 8.85 1.57 -11.09
C LEU A 121 8.11 2.46 -10.06
N PRO A 122 8.73 3.54 -9.56
CA PRO A 122 8.06 4.51 -8.70
C PRO A 122 7.23 5.49 -9.54
N HIS A 123 6.19 6.08 -8.92
CA HIS A 123 5.39 7.15 -9.53
C HIS A 123 5.31 8.41 -8.66
N GLU A 124 5.94 8.39 -7.48
CA GLU A 124 5.97 9.50 -6.53
C GLU A 124 7.42 9.87 -6.16
N ARG A 125 7.66 11.17 -5.94
CA ARG A 125 8.88 11.65 -5.25
C ARG A 125 8.62 11.68 -3.76
N THR A 126 9.58 11.19 -3.03
CA THR A 126 9.47 10.93 -1.59
C THR A 126 10.07 12.04 -0.73
N LEU A 127 9.42 12.36 0.40
CA LEU A 127 9.82 13.45 1.30
C LEU A 127 10.80 13.00 2.39
N ALA A 128 11.77 13.85 2.76
CA ALA A 128 12.84 13.48 3.69
C ALA A 128 12.36 13.18 5.13
N GLY A 129 11.39 13.94 5.66
CA GLY A 129 10.89 13.79 7.04
C GLY A 129 10.25 12.41 7.31
N PRO A 130 9.20 12.01 6.57
CA PRO A 130 8.55 10.70 6.72
C PRO A 130 9.47 9.49 6.52
N LYS A 131 10.58 9.65 5.77
CA LYS A 131 11.60 8.60 5.63
C LYS A 131 12.41 8.40 6.92
N MET A 132 12.86 9.51 7.53
CA MET A 132 13.70 9.41 8.72
C MET A 132 12.95 8.77 9.89
N ASP A 133 11.68 9.12 10.07
CA ASP A 133 10.85 8.53 11.12
C ASP A 133 10.69 7.01 10.97
N ARG A 134 10.32 6.56 9.75
CA ARG A 134 10.23 5.12 9.43
C ARG A 134 11.58 4.42 9.57
N LEU A 135 12.67 5.10 9.23
CA LEU A 135 14.02 4.55 9.39
C LEU A 135 14.37 4.35 10.87
N GLN A 136 13.99 5.27 11.76
CA GLN A 136 14.19 5.09 13.21
C GLN A 136 13.39 3.90 13.75
N LEU A 137 12.13 3.75 13.33
CA LEU A 137 11.32 2.60 13.73
C LEU A 137 11.94 1.30 13.23
N MET A 138 12.30 1.23 11.95
CA MET A 138 12.93 0.06 11.32
C MET A 138 14.27 -0.32 11.98
N ARG A 139 15.12 0.65 12.34
CA ARG A 139 16.39 0.40 13.04
C ARG A 139 16.18 -0.24 14.40
N SER A 140 15.11 0.11 15.11
CA SER A 140 14.87 -0.35 16.46
C SER A 140 14.10 -1.66 16.52
N THR A 141 13.14 -1.86 15.61
CA THR A 141 12.34 -3.08 15.54
C THR A 141 12.97 -4.17 14.68
N GLU A 142 13.84 -3.79 13.74
CA GLU A 142 14.42 -4.68 12.72
C GLU A 142 13.35 -5.51 11.98
N CYS A 143 12.15 -4.93 11.83
CA CYS A 143 10.95 -5.64 11.38
C CYS A 143 10.36 -5.02 10.12
N ASN A 144 9.74 -5.87 9.29
CA ASN A 144 8.82 -5.45 8.25
C ASN A 144 7.40 -5.34 8.83
N ASP A 145 7.05 -4.15 9.29
CA ASP A 145 5.84 -3.84 10.05
C ASP A 145 4.63 -3.43 9.19
N ASP A 146 4.85 -3.24 7.88
CA ASP A 146 3.82 -2.80 6.93
C ASP A 146 4.19 -3.21 5.50
N LEU A 147 3.17 -3.39 4.65
CA LEU A 147 3.28 -3.87 3.28
C LEU A 147 3.58 -2.73 2.30
N ILE A 148 4.46 -2.97 1.33
CA ILE A 148 4.52 -2.12 0.13
C ILE A 148 3.54 -2.68 -0.89
N PHE A 149 2.63 -1.84 -1.36
CA PHE A 149 1.63 -2.22 -2.35
C PHE A 149 2.27 -2.16 -3.74
N MET A 150 2.44 -3.32 -4.36
CA MET A 150 2.99 -3.47 -5.70
C MET A 150 1.91 -3.89 -6.71
N LEU A 151 1.99 -3.31 -7.90
CA LEU A 151 1.21 -3.68 -9.07
C LEU A 151 2.11 -4.32 -10.12
N TYR A 152 1.61 -5.32 -10.83
CA TYR A 152 2.24 -5.91 -12.00
C TYR A 152 1.17 -6.23 -13.04
N ASN A 153 1.56 -6.46 -14.30
CA ASN A 153 0.61 -6.80 -15.35
C ASN A 153 0.92 -8.16 -15.98
N ASP A 154 0.02 -9.12 -15.77
CA ASP A 154 0.05 -10.41 -16.45
C ASP A 154 -1.33 -10.72 -17.02
N ASP A 155 -1.53 -10.46 -18.31
CA ASP A 155 -2.79 -10.71 -19.02
C ASP A 155 -3.14 -12.21 -19.06
N ARG A 156 -2.16 -13.09 -18.85
CA ARG A 156 -2.40 -14.53 -18.79
C ARG A 156 -2.96 -14.96 -17.46
N LEU A 157 -2.99 -14.11 -16.43
CA LEU A 157 -3.48 -14.43 -15.08
C LEU A 157 -2.84 -15.69 -14.49
N ALA A 158 -1.55 -15.95 -14.78
CA ALA A 158 -0.86 -17.17 -14.38
C ALA A 158 -0.78 -17.29 -12.86
N VAL A 159 -0.31 -16.23 -12.18
CA VAL A 159 -0.25 -16.19 -10.71
C VAL A 159 -1.65 -16.26 -10.11
N ASN A 160 -2.61 -15.49 -10.63
CA ASN A 160 -3.98 -15.47 -10.09
C ASN A 160 -4.64 -16.84 -10.08
N ARG A 161 -4.45 -17.67 -11.13
CA ARG A 161 -4.96 -19.04 -11.14
C ARG A 161 -4.38 -19.90 -10.02
N ILE A 162 -3.08 -19.76 -9.75
CA ILE A 162 -2.42 -20.49 -8.65
C ILE A 162 -2.99 -20.04 -7.31
N LEU A 163 -3.14 -18.73 -7.10
CA LEU A 163 -3.73 -18.17 -5.88
C LEU A 163 -5.16 -18.69 -5.66
N ASP A 164 -5.97 -18.74 -6.72
CA ASP A 164 -7.34 -19.24 -6.65
C ASP A 164 -7.39 -20.73 -6.31
N VAL A 165 -6.48 -21.54 -6.87
CA VAL A 165 -6.37 -22.96 -6.49
C VAL A 165 -5.98 -23.11 -5.03
N GLN A 166 -4.98 -22.36 -4.55
CA GLN A 166 -4.51 -22.45 -3.17
C GLN A 166 -5.53 -21.93 -2.15
N ALA A 167 -6.33 -20.93 -2.52
CA ALA A 167 -7.43 -20.45 -1.70
C ALA A 167 -8.69 -21.33 -1.81
N SER A 168 -8.81 -22.14 -2.87
CA SER A 168 -9.95 -23.04 -3.05
C SER A 168 -9.81 -24.28 -2.17
N GLY A 169 -10.86 -24.59 -1.41
CA GLY A 169 -10.94 -25.83 -0.62
C GLY A 169 -10.49 -25.72 0.84
N CYS A 170 -10.04 -24.56 1.31
CA CYS A 170 -9.71 -24.32 2.72
C CYS A 170 -10.24 -22.97 3.21
N ALA A 171 -10.67 -22.91 4.47
CA ALA A 171 -11.01 -21.65 5.12
C ALA A 171 -9.75 -20.77 5.26
N PRO A 172 -9.87 -19.44 5.15
CA PRO A 172 -8.75 -18.53 5.39
C PRO A 172 -8.20 -18.69 6.82
N GLU A 173 -6.89 -18.61 6.95
CA GLU A 173 -6.20 -18.61 8.26
C GLU A 173 -6.42 -17.29 9.01
N ILE A 174 -6.58 -16.20 8.25
CA ILE A 174 -6.94 -14.88 8.75
C ILE A 174 -8.13 -14.39 7.95
N GLU A 175 -9.22 -14.05 8.64
CA GLU A 175 -10.37 -13.35 8.07
C GLU A 175 -10.76 -12.19 9.00
N VAL A 176 -10.65 -10.97 8.51
CA VAL A 176 -10.89 -9.75 9.31
C VAL A 176 -11.56 -8.69 8.46
N LYS A 177 -12.64 -8.10 8.97
CA LYS A 177 -13.23 -6.89 8.40
C LYS A 177 -12.60 -5.66 9.05
N ASP A 178 -12.08 -4.74 8.26
CA ASP A 178 -11.48 -3.50 8.77
C ASP A 178 -12.54 -2.45 9.15
N ASP A 179 -12.08 -1.35 9.74
CA ASP A 179 -12.95 -0.25 10.19
C ASP A 179 -13.72 0.45 9.03
N PHE A 180 -13.31 0.23 7.77
CA PHE A 180 -13.94 0.79 6.57
C PHE A 180 -14.76 -0.23 5.79
N GLY A 181 -14.90 -1.44 6.34
CA GLY A 181 -15.74 -2.50 5.81
C GLY A 181 -15.09 -3.39 4.77
N ALA A 182 -13.80 -3.24 4.49
CA ALA A 182 -13.06 -4.16 3.62
C ALA A 182 -12.83 -5.49 4.36
N LEU A 183 -13.14 -6.61 3.70
CA LEU A 183 -12.88 -7.95 4.23
C LEU A 183 -11.51 -8.44 3.73
N HIS A 184 -10.62 -8.70 4.66
CA HIS A 184 -9.28 -9.20 4.42
C HIS A 184 -9.21 -10.70 4.68
N ARG A 185 -8.70 -11.46 3.71
CA ARG A 185 -8.55 -12.92 3.81
C ARG A 185 -7.14 -13.35 3.43
N VAL A 186 -6.52 -14.18 4.26
CA VAL A 186 -5.15 -14.67 4.05
C VAL A 186 -5.07 -16.18 4.19
N TRP A 187 -4.32 -16.82 3.28
CA TRP A 187 -3.98 -18.24 3.31
C TRP A 187 -2.46 -18.39 3.16
N SER A 188 -1.84 -19.37 3.82
CA SER A 188 -0.44 -19.73 3.57
C SER A 188 -0.33 -20.71 2.41
N VAL A 189 0.61 -20.45 1.49
CA VAL A 189 1.01 -21.36 0.41
C VAL A 189 2.38 -21.88 0.75
N THR A 190 2.44 -23.16 1.11
CA THR A 190 3.69 -23.86 1.45
C THR A 190 4.04 -24.96 0.44
N ASP A 191 3.16 -25.22 -0.53
CA ASP A 191 3.44 -26.11 -1.65
C ASP A 191 4.59 -25.55 -2.50
N ARG A 192 5.68 -26.31 -2.58
CA ARG A 192 6.91 -25.89 -3.24
C ARG A 192 6.70 -25.64 -4.74
N SER A 193 5.91 -26.48 -5.41
CA SER A 193 5.66 -26.34 -6.85
C SER A 193 4.88 -25.06 -7.15
N ALA A 194 3.89 -24.72 -6.32
CA ALA A 194 3.14 -23.48 -6.42
C ALA A 194 4.04 -22.26 -6.20
N ILE A 195 4.88 -22.28 -5.17
CA ILE A 195 5.84 -21.19 -4.89
C ILE A 195 6.81 -20.99 -6.07
N GLU A 196 7.42 -22.06 -6.58
CA GLU A 196 8.35 -22.00 -7.71
C GLU A 196 7.66 -21.43 -8.96
N THR A 197 6.44 -21.87 -9.25
CA THR A 197 5.66 -21.35 -10.39
C THR A 197 5.33 -19.87 -10.24
N ILE A 198 5.00 -19.40 -9.02
CA ILE A 198 4.79 -17.97 -8.75
C ILE A 198 6.09 -17.19 -8.97
N GLN A 199 7.22 -17.69 -8.46
CA GLN A 199 8.53 -17.05 -8.63
C GLN A 199 8.92 -16.94 -10.10
N GLU A 200 8.74 -18.00 -10.88
CA GLU A 200 9.01 -18.03 -12.33
C GLU A 200 8.13 -17.03 -13.10
N ALA A 201 6.82 -17.03 -12.82
CA ALA A 201 5.88 -16.11 -13.46
C ALA A 201 6.20 -14.64 -13.17
N MET A 202 6.77 -14.36 -11.99
CA MET A 202 7.12 -13.01 -11.54
C MET A 202 8.53 -12.58 -11.93
N ALA A 203 9.44 -13.49 -12.24
CA ALA A 203 10.85 -13.19 -12.49
C ALA A 203 11.06 -12.10 -13.56
N ALA A 204 10.30 -12.17 -14.66
CA ALA A 204 10.37 -11.20 -15.76
C ALA A 204 9.53 -9.93 -15.53
N GLN A 205 8.69 -9.88 -14.51
CA GLN A 205 7.76 -8.78 -14.29
C GLN A 205 8.47 -7.50 -13.82
N GLU A 206 7.89 -6.37 -14.20
CA GLU A 206 8.13 -5.08 -13.55
C GLU A 206 7.07 -4.89 -12.45
N LEU A 207 7.50 -4.27 -11.35
CA LEU A 207 6.62 -3.94 -10.23
C LEU A 207 6.49 -2.43 -10.12
N PHE A 208 5.26 -1.95 -10.22
CA PHE A 208 4.91 -0.56 -9.98
C PHE A 208 4.54 -0.40 -8.51
N ILE A 209 5.23 0.50 -7.79
CA ILE A 209 4.84 0.82 -6.42
C ILE A 209 3.56 1.65 -6.50
N ALA A 210 2.42 1.09 -6.10
CA ALA A 210 1.15 1.82 -6.01
C ALA A 210 1.00 2.58 -4.70
N ASP A 211 1.58 2.06 -3.62
CA ASP A 211 1.68 2.74 -2.34
C ASP A 211 2.89 2.21 -1.56
N GLY A 212 3.58 3.10 -0.84
CA GLY A 212 4.72 2.75 0.00
C GLY A 212 6.10 3.13 -0.52
N HIS A 213 6.22 4.15 -1.38
CA HIS A 213 7.52 4.68 -1.83
C HIS A 213 8.42 5.07 -0.66
N HIS A 214 7.87 5.71 0.37
CA HIS A 214 8.60 6.02 1.61
C HIS A 214 9.12 4.76 2.31
N ARG A 215 8.33 3.68 2.37
CA ARG A 215 8.72 2.39 2.96
C ARG A 215 9.80 1.71 2.13
N PHE A 216 9.67 1.74 0.80
CA PHE A 216 10.65 1.18 -0.13
C PHE A 216 12.01 1.87 0.01
N GLU A 217 12.05 3.20 -0.06
CA GLU A 217 13.30 3.95 0.07
C GLU A 217 13.92 3.85 1.45
N THR A 218 13.10 3.81 2.50
CA THR A 218 13.58 3.56 3.87
C THR A 218 14.29 2.20 3.95
N SER A 219 13.72 1.18 3.31
CA SER A 219 14.30 -0.17 3.26
C SER A 219 15.64 -0.17 2.51
N LEU A 220 15.74 0.53 1.38
CA LEU A 220 17.00 0.70 0.65
C LEU A 220 18.05 1.45 1.48
N ASN A 221 17.65 2.49 2.20
CA ASN A 221 18.55 3.25 3.06
C ASN A 221 19.07 2.38 4.22
N TYR A 222 18.18 1.63 4.89
CA TYR A 222 18.56 0.72 5.95
C TYR A 222 19.51 -0.38 5.45
N MET A 223 19.22 -0.98 4.29
CA MET A 223 20.10 -1.96 3.65
C MET A 223 21.51 -1.40 3.43
N ARG A 224 21.62 -0.18 2.86
CA ARG A 224 22.93 0.48 2.67
C ARG A 224 23.64 0.79 3.98
N GLU A 225 22.91 1.15 5.04
CA GLU A 225 23.50 1.35 6.38
C GLU A 225 24.07 0.05 6.95
N CYS A 226 23.36 -1.07 6.78
CA CYS A 226 23.85 -2.38 7.17
C CYS A 226 25.09 -2.79 6.36
N GLU A 227 25.05 -2.64 5.03
CA GLU A 227 26.21 -2.91 4.16
C GLU A 227 27.43 -2.04 4.54
N ALA A 228 27.23 -0.75 4.83
CA ALA A 228 28.29 0.16 5.25
C ALA A 228 28.92 -0.19 6.62
N LYS A 229 28.18 -0.88 7.49
CA LYS A 229 28.69 -1.46 8.74
C LYS A 229 29.42 -2.80 8.52
N GLY A 230 29.50 -3.28 7.28
CA GLY A 230 30.09 -4.58 6.94
C GLY A 230 29.18 -5.77 7.27
N TRP A 231 27.88 -5.55 7.46
CA TRP A 231 26.94 -6.64 7.70
C TRP A 231 26.59 -7.36 6.40
N ALA A 232 26.39 -8.68 6.50
CA ALA A 232 25.92 -9.51 5.41
C ALA A 232 24.53 -10.07 5.76
N PRO A 233 23.65 -10.28 4.77
CA PRO A 233 22.38 -10.95 4.99
C PRO A 233 22.56 -12.34 5.61
N ALA A 234 21.87 -12.60 6.73
CA ALA A 234 21.97 -13.88 7.45
C ALA A 234 21.04 -14.97 6.87
N GLY A 235 20.06 -14.60 6.06
CA GLY A 235 19.04 -15.50 5.54
C GLY A 235 18.06 -14.81 4.58
N LEU A 236 16.90 -15.43 4.35
CA LEU A 236 15.82 -14.86 3.54
C LEU A 236 15.18 -13.66 4.25
N GLU A 237 14.87 -13.81 5.54
CA GLU A 237 14.31 -12.77 6.42
C GLU A 237 15.40 -11.81 6.92
N SER A 238 16.11 -11.13 6.01
CA SER A 238 17.19 -10.19 6.34
C SER A 238 16.98 -8.80 5.74
N PHE A 239 17.86 -7.85 6.08
CA PHE A 239 17.71 -6.42 5.82
C PHE A 239 17.67 -6.03 4.32
N ASP A 240 18.08 -6.94 3.43
CA ASP A 240 18.09 -6.78 1.98
C ASP A 240 16.80 -7.30 1.31
N LYS A 241 15.86 -7.81 2.09
CA LYS A 241 14.53 -8.24 1.63
C LYS A 241 13.46 -7.34 2.24
N ARG A 242 12.40 -7.06 1.47
CA ARG A 242 11.25 -6.29 1.97
C ARG A 242 9.94 -7.02 1.74
N MET A 243 9.07 -7.01 2.75
CA MET A 243 7.72 -7.55 2.64
C MET A 243 6.86 -6.67 1.73
N VAL A 244 6.29 -7.27 0.69
CA VAL A 244 5.46 -6.59 -0.32
C VAL A 244 4.17 -7.37 -0.55
N ALA A 245 3.12 -6.66 -0.96
CA ALA A 245 1.88 -7.26 -1.46
C ALA A 245 1.75 -6.97 -2.96
N CYS A 246 1.71 -8.02 -3.77
CA CYS A 246 1.68 -7.93 -5.23
C CYS A 246 0.28 -8.20 -5.77
N PHE A 247 -0.24 -7.30 -6.61
CA PHE A 247 -1.55 -7.43 -7.23
C PHE A 247 -1.48 -7.23 -8.75
N ASN A 248 -2.21 -8.07 -9.48
CA ASN A 248 -2.24 -8.03 -10.94
C ASN A 248 -3.25 -6.98 -11.45
N THR A 249 -2.80 -6.05 -12.28
CA THR A 249 -3.66 -5.03 -12.91
C THR A 249 -4.56 -5.58 -14.01
N ALA A 250 -4.19 -6.72 -14.63
CA ALA A 250 -5.05 -7.42 -15.56
C ALA A 250 -6.25 -8.10 -14.85
N GLY A 251 -6.17 -8.26 -13.53
CA GLY A 251 -7.30 -8.71 -12.72
C GLY A 251 -8.35 -7.61 -12.55
N GLN A 252 -9.64 -7.98 -12.57
CA GLN A 252 -10.76 -7.01 -12.45
C GLN A 252 -10.91 -6.38 -11.04
N GLY A 253 -10.07 -6.77 -10.08
CA GLY A 253 -10.16 -6.37 -8.68
C GLY A 253 -9.46 -5.06 -8.31
N ILE A 254 -8.69 -4.45 -9.22
CA ILE A 254 -7.98 -3.19 -8.97
C ILE A 254 -8.83 -2.01 -9.45
N THR A 255 -9.05 -1.05 -8.56
CA THR A 255 -9.72 0.22 -8.86
C THR A 255 -8.76 1.36 -8.55
N ILE A 256 -8.46 2.17 -9.56
CA ILE A 256 -7.65 3.39 -9.42
C ILE A 256 -8.61 4.58 -9.52
N LEU A 257 -8.73 5.33 -8.43
CA LEU A 257 -9.59 6.51 -8.35
C LEU A 257 -8.81 7.80 -8.64
N PRO A 258 -9.47 8.84 -9.17
CA PRO A 258 -8.82 10.13 -9.39
C PRO A 258 -8.46 10.81 -8.06
N THR A 259 -7.38 11.58 -8.06
CA THR A 259 -7.05 12.49 -6.95
C THR A 259 -7.68 13.85 -7.19
N HIS A 260 -8.55 14.29 -6.28
CA HIS A 260 -9.10 15.65 -6.30
C HIS A 260 -8.20 16.59 -5.50
N ARG A 261 -7.92 17.78 -6.05
CA ARG A 261 -7.08 18.80 -5.39
C ARG A 261 -7.93 20.03 -5.07
N LEU A 262 -7.95 20.40 -3.79
CA LEU A 262 -8.48 21.68 -3.34
C LEU A 262 -7.30 22.63 -3.15
N VAL A 263 -7.29 23.73 -3.91
CA VAL A 263 -6.30 24.80 -3.78
C VAL A 263 -7.00 26.00 -3.15
N ARG A 264 -6.44 26.52 -2.05
CA ARG A 264 -7.00 27.65 -1.29
C ARG A 264 -5.97 28.76 -1.18
N ASP A 265 -6.41 29.91 -0.69
CA ASP A 265 -5.55 31.04 -0.33
C ASP A 265 -4.70 31.55 -1.50
N LEU A 266 -5.27 31.53 -2.71
CA LEU A 266 -4.66 32.11 -3.91
C LEU A 266 -4.99 33.62 -3.96
N PRO A 267 -4.05 34.51 -3.60
CA PRO A 267 -4.32 35.94 -3.65
C PRO A 267 -4.60 36.35 -5.09
N GLN A 268 -5.70 37.10 -5.29
CA GLN A 268 -6.10 37.64 -6.59
C GLN A 268 -6.35 36.56 -7.67
N PHE A 269 -6.77 35.35 -7.29
CA PHE A 269 -7.16 34.34 -8.28
C PHE A 269 -8.37 34.80 -9.09
N ASP A 270 -8.22 34.82 -10.41
CA ASP A 270 -9.28 35.10 -11.37
C ASP A 270 -9.50 33.87 -12.24
N SER A 271 -10.64 33.20 -12.04
CA SER A 271 -10.99 31.99 -12.79
C SER A 271 -11.12 32.22 -14.29
N ARG A 272 -11.53 33.42 -14.72
CA ARG A 272 -11.65 33.76 -16.15
C ARG A 272 -10.28 33.91 -16.78
N ALA A 273 -9.36 34.59 -16.10
CA ALA A 273 -7.96 34.70 -16.54
C ALA A 273 -7.30 33.32 -16.58
N PHE A 274 -7.54 32.48 -15.56
CA PHE A 274 -7.07 31.10 -15.54
C PHE A 274 -7.62 30.29 -16.71
N LEU A 275 -8.94 30.28 -16.95
CA LEU A 275 -9.56 29.54 -18.04
C LEU A 275 -9.07 30.02 -19.41
N LYS A 276 -8.88 31.34 -19.58
CA LYS A 276 -8.29 31.91 -20.80
C LYS A 276 -6.86 31.42 -21.03
N ALA A 277 -6.02 31.40 -19.99
CA ALA A 277 -4.65 30.89 -20.08
C ALA A 277 -4.63 29.37 -20.32
N ALA A 278 -5.48 28.63 -19.62
CA ALA A 278 -5.66 27.18 -19.78
C ALA A 278 -6.16 26.83 -21.20
N GLY A 279 -6.88 27.74 -21.86
CA GLY A 279 -7.32 27.64 -23.25
C GLY A 279 -6.21 27.35 -24.25
N ARG A 280 -4.94 27.62 -23.91
CA ARG A 280 -3.77 27.18 -24.70
C ARG A 280 -3.67 25.66 -24.82
N TYR A 281 -4.10 24.92 -23.79
CA TYR A 281 -3.93 23.47 -23.69
C TYR A 281 -5.27 22.74 -23.67
N PHE A 282 -6.34 23.40 -23.22
CA PHE A 282 -7.63 22.78 -22.97
C PHE A 282 -8.76 23.46 -23.75
N ASP A 283 -9.73 22.67 -24.16
CA ASP A 283 -11.07 23.14 -24.50
C ASP A 283 -11.90 23.14 -23.22
N SER A 284 -12.32 24.33 -22.78
CA SER A 284 -13.14 24.50 -21.58
C SER A 284 -14.61 24.56 -21.94
N LYS A 285 -15.45 23.79 -21.23
CA LYS A 285 -16.91 23.85 -21.33
C LYS A 285 -17.52 23.99 -19.94
N GLU A 286 -18.44 24.93 -19.78
CA GLU A 286 -19.24 25.04 -18.56
C GLU A 286 -20.24 23.87 -18.51
N GLU A 287 -20.31 23.18 -17.38
CA GLU A 287 -21.22 22.08 -17.11
C GLU A 287 -22.32 22.55 -16.14
N PRO A 288 -23.57 22.09 -16.32
CA PRO A 288 -24.71 22.61 -15.55
C PRO A 288 -24.72 22.17 -14.08
N SER A 289 -23.98 21.11 -13.73
CA SER A 289 -23.91 20.59 -12.36
C SER A 289 -22.66 19.76 -12.11
N ALA A 290 -22.43 19.39 -10.84
CA ALA A 290 -21.36 18.47 -10.46
C ALA A 290 -21.54 17.08 -11.09
N GLU A 291 -22.78 16.60 -11.17
CA GLU A 291 -23.12 15.32 -11.79
C GLU A 291 -22.84 15.34 -13.29
N ALA A 292 -23.17 16.44 -13.98
CA ALA A 292 -22.86 16.61 -15.40
C ALA A 292 -21.35 16.68 -15.64
N LEU A 293 -20.61 17.38 -14.79
CA LEU A 293 -19.14 17.40 -14.85
C LEU A 293 -18.55 16.01 -14.63
N TRP A 294 -19.05 15.27 -13.64
CA TRP A 294 -18.62 13.91 -13.36
C TRP A 294 -18.93 12.96 -14.52
N ALA A 295 -20.11 13.10 -15.14
CA ALA A 295 -20.49 12.34 -16.33
C ALA A 295 -19.57 12.65 -17.51
N ALA A 296 -19.25 13.92 -17.76
CA ALA A 296 -18.30 14.33 -18.81
C ALA A 296 -16.90 13.73 -18.57
N MET A 297 -16.41 13.78 -17.32
CA MET A 297 -15.13 13.15 -16.96
C MET A 297 -15.16 11.61 -17.11
N LYS A 298 -16.31 10.97 -16.85
CA LYS A 298 -16.49 9.51 -17.03
C LYS A 298 -16.55 9.13 -18.52
N GLU A 299 -17.27 9.88 -19.34
CA GLU A 299 -17.40 9.64 -20.79
C GLU A 299 -16.05 9.78 -21.50
N GLY A 300 -15.20 10.73 -21.06
CA GLY A 300 -13.84 10.88 -21.59
C GLY A 300 -12.88 9.73 -21.25
N ARG A 301 -13.23 8.84 -20.29
CA ARG A 301 -12.33 7.75 -19.87
C ARG A 301 -11.92 6.90 -21.09
N ARG A 302 -10.61 6.75 -21.29
CA ARG A 302 -9.93 6.00 -22.37
C ARG A 302 -9.87 6.68 -23.75
N LEU A 303 -10.52 7.82 -23.94
CA LEU A 303 -10.54 8.53 -25.23
C LEU A 303 -9.79 9.87 -25.15
N VAL A 304 -10.00 10.63 -24.07
CA VAL A 304 -9.43 11.97 -23.88
C VAL A 304 -9.20 12.28 -22.40
N HIS A 305 -8.18 13.09 -22.10
CA HIS A 305 -7.95 13.58 -20.74
C HIS A 305 -8.88 14.76 -20.45
N ILE A 306 -9.79 14.60 -19.49
CA ILE A 306 -10.72 15.64 -19.03
C ILE A 306 -10.51 15.87 -17.54
N PHE A 307 -10.25 17.13 -17.18
CA PHE A 307 -10.17 17.57 -15.80
C PHE A 307 -11.44 18.32 -15.41
N GLY A 308 -11.89 18.14 -14.16
CA GLY A 308 -12.92 18.97 -13.57
C GLY A 308 -12.32 20.18 -12.88
N PHE A 309 -12.94 21.34 -13.08
CA PHE A 309 -12.55 22.60 -12.44
C PHE A 309 -13.78 23.29 -11.84
N TYR A 310 -13.65 23.69 -10.59
CA TYR A 310 -14.69 24.41 -9.83
C TYR A 310 -14.02 25.53 -9.04
N PRO A 311 -14.16 26.79 -9.46
CA PRO A 311 -13.60 27.93 -8.73
C PRO A 311 -14.65 28.62 -7.86
N GLU A 312 -14.21 29.16 -6.72
CA GLU A 312 -15.07 29.77 -5.72
C GLU A 312 -15.74 31.07 -6.19
N ASP A 313 -15.07 31.85 -7.04
CA ASP A 313 -15.51 33.17 -7.51
C ASP A 313 -16.74 33.10 -8.44
N THR A 314 -16.84 32.07 -9.26
CA THR A 314 -17.97 31.86 -10.19
C THR A 314 -18.93 30.78 -9.71
N ARG A 315 -18.49 29.87 -8.84
CA ARG A 315 -19.25 28.70 -8.35
C ARG A 315 -19.85 27.87 -9.49
N ARG A 316 -19.16 27.80 -10.62
CA ARG A 316 -19.55 27.06 -11.82
C ARG A 316 -18.68 25.83 -12.00
N PHE A 317 -19.22 24.83 -12.70
CA PHE A 317 -18.49 23.62 -13.05
C PHE A 317 -17.93 23.74 -14.46
N TYR A 318 -16.67 23.38 -14.64
CA TYR A 318 -16.02 23.40 -15.95
C TYR A 318 -15.36 22.06 -16.24
N SER A 319 -15.62 21.51 -17.42
CA SER A 319 -14.84 20.42 -17.99
C SER A 319 -13.69 21.02 -18.83
N LEU A 320 -12.46 20.57 -18.56
CA LEU A 320 -11.25 20.99 -19.26
C LEU A 320 -10.71 19.79 -20.05
N ARG A 321 -11.05 19.72 -21.33
CA ARG A 321 -10.61 18.64 -22.22
C ARG A 321 -9.25 18.99 -22.83
N LEU A 322 -8.25 18.13 -22.66
CA LEU A 322 -6.92 18.33 -23.24
C LEU A 322 -6.99 18.26 -24.78
N LYS A 323 -6.44 19.27 -25.44
CA LYS A 323 -6.31 19.34 -26.90
C LYS A 323 -5.30 18.31 -27.40
N GLU A 324 -5.55 17.72 -28.57
CA GLU A 324 -4.62 16.78 -29.21
C GLU A 324 -3.22 17.41 -29.43
N GLU A 325 -3.18 18.68 -29.83
CA GLU A 325 -1.95 19.45 -30.06
C GLU A 325 -1.10 19.64 -28.80
N ALA A 326 -1.73 19.61 -27.62
CA ALA A 326 -1.09 19.81 -26.32
C ALA A 326 -0.56 18.51 -25.69
N ARG A 327 -0.72 17.35 -26.35
CA ARG A 327 -0.26 16.05 -25.85
C ARG A 327 1.23 15.76 -26.11
N ARG A 328 1.91 16.58 -26.91
CA ARG A 328 3.30 16.35 -27.36
C ARG A 328 4.33 17.11 -26.54
#